data_AF-Q9U456-F1
#
_entry.id   AF-Q9U456-F1
#
_cell.length_a   1.000
_cell.length_b   1.000
_cell.length_c   1.000
_cell.angle_alpha   90.00
_cell.angle_beta   90.00
_cell.angle_gamma   90.00
#
_symmetry.space_group_name_H-M   'P 1'
#
loop_
_entity.id
_entity.type
_entity.pdbx_description
1 polymer ?
#
loop_
_entity_poly.entity_id
_entity_poly.type
_entity_poly.pdbx_seq_one_letter_code
_entity_poly.pdbx_strand_id
1 'polypeptide(L)'
;LISTGYDAASDAIIADTVNPLYYIDCRLKYYSNLTLTEACVLPDTDISYCGDEPTACAESGTGLYGTVYMTSDWRPVNFVVGIYSNGAQCAQHRPAIYTRVSEYYPWIRA
;
A
#
# COMPACT_ATOMS: atom_id res chain seq x y z
N LEU A 1 -0.66 -2.98 7.40
CA LEU A 1 0.42 -3.22 6.40
C LEU A 1 1.41 -2.08 6.51
N ILE A 2 2.64 -2.24 6.02
CA ILE A 2 3.63 -1.16 6.02
C ILE A 2 3.84 -0.70 4.59
N SER A 3 3.53 0.56 4.29
CA SER A 3 3.97 1.20 3.05
C SER A 3 5.33 1.84 3.28
N THR A 4 6.15 1.83 2.24
CA THR A 4 7.46 2.47 2.25
C THR A 4 7.49 3.60 1.23
N GLY A 5 8.22 4.65 1.57
CA GLY A 5 8.47 5.80 0.71
C GLY A 5 9.88 6.33 0.93
N TYR A 6 10.35 7.14 0.00
CA TYR A 6 11.56 7.93 0.18
C TYR A 6 11.15 9.40 0.18
N ASP A 7 11.71 10.16 1.13
CA ASP A 7 11.53 11.60 1.19
C ASP A 7 12.82 12.30 0.77
N ALA A 8 12.78 12.91 -0.41
CA ALA A 8 13.90 13.65 -0.97
C ALA A 8 14.26 14.91 -0.18
N ALA A 9 13.35 15.47 0.63
CA ALA A 9 13.62 16.65 1.42
C ALA A 9 14.44 16.32 2.69
N SER A 10 14.18 15.18 3.32
CA SER A 10 14.89 14.71 4.51
C SER A 10 16.00 13.68 4.22
N ASP A 11 16.15 13.25 2.97
CA ASP A 11 17.06 12.15 2.55
C ASP A 11 16.88 10.90 3.42
N ALA A 12 15.62 10.53 3.67
CA ALA A 12 15.26 9.46 4.57
C ALA A 12 14.19 8.53 4.00
N ILE A 13 14.21 7.28 4.46
CA ILE A 13 13.16 6.30 4.18
C ILE A 13 12.04 6.50 5.19
N ILE A 14 10.82 6.65 4.67
CA ILE A 14 9.60 6.74 5.47
C ILE A 14 8.89 5.39 5.42
N ALA A 15 8.36 4.97 6.57
CA ALA A 15 7.58 3.75 6.70
C ALA A 15 6.29 4.05 7.46
N ASP A 16 5.16 3.91 6.78
CA ASP A 16 3.85 4.25 7.32
C ASP A 16 2.98 3.02 7.50
N THR A 17 2.25 2.99 8.60
CA THR A 17 1.19 1.99 8.80
C THR A 17 0.00 2.35 7.94
N VAL A 18 -0.47 1.38 7.16
CA VAL A 18 -1.59 1.56 6.23
C VAL A 18 -2.53 0.37 6.26
N ASN A 19 -3.79 0.63 5.91
CA ASN A 19 -4.89 -0.32 6.03
C ASN A 19 -5.41 -0.73 4.64
N PRO A 20 -5.41 -2.03 4.29
CA PRO A 20 -6.00 -2.49 3.05
C PRO A 20 -7.53 -2.36 3.10
N LEU A 21 -8.12 -1.86 2.02
CA LEU A 21 -9.56 -1.85 1.82
C LEU A 21 -9.97 -3.06 0.97
N TYR A 22 -11.09 -3.68 1.32
CA TYR A 22 -11.60 -4.81 0.54
C TYR A 22 -11.97 -4.36 -0.88
N TYR A 23 -11.69 -5.22 -1.87
CA TYR A 23 -11.83 -4.89 -3.28
C TYR A 23 -13.24 -4.37 -3.64
N ILE A 24 -14.30 -5.01 -3.14
CA ILE A 24 -15.67 -4.60 -3.47
C ILE A 24 -15.99 -3.20 -2.91
N ASP A 25 -15.53 -2.91 -1.70
CA ASP A 25 -15.79 -1.65 -1.03
C ASP A 25 -15.05 -0.52 -1.74
N CYS A 26 -13.81 -0.78 -2.15
CA CYS A 26 -13.06 0.19 -2.93
C CYS A 26 -13.72 0.46 -4.28
N ARG A 27 -14.17 -0.59 -4.97
CA ARG A 27 -14.78 -0.46 -6.29
C ARG A 27 -16.08 0.33 -6.24
N LEU A 28 -16.91 0.08 -5.23
CA LEU A 28 -18.20 0.76 -5.08
C LEU A 28 -18.07 2.20 -4.58
N LYS A 29 -17.11 2.48 -3.70
CA LYS A 29 -16.99 3.79 -3.04
C LYS A 29 -16.03 4.75 -3.76
N TYR A 30 -14.97 4.24 -4.35
CA TYR A 30 -13.87 5.05 -4.87
C TYR A 30 -13.64 4.89 -6.38
N TYR A 31 -13.50 3.66 -6.87
CA TYR A 31 -13.04 3.39 -8.23
C TYR A 31 -13.90 2.35 -8.95
N SER A 32 -14.91 2.79 -9.71
CA SER A 32 -15.80 1.87 -10.45
C SER A 32 -15.08 0.98 -11.47
N ASN A 33 -13.95 1.44 -12.01
CA ASN A 33 -13.12 0.74 -12.99
C ASN A 33 -11.93 -0.03 -12.38
N LEU A 34 -11.95 -0.29 -11.07
CA LEU A 34 -10.88 -1.03 -10.39
C LEU A 34 -10.77 -2.47 -10.94
N THR A 35 -9.55 -2.91 -11.20
CA THR A 35 -9.24 -4.26 -11.69
C THR A 35 -8.87 -5.20 -10.53
N LEU A 36 -8.96 -6.52 -10.75
CA LEU A 36 -8.58 -7.51 -9.73
C LEU A 36 -7.07 -7.51 -9.42
N THR A 37 -6.27 -6.99 -10.36
CA THR A 37 -4.83 -6.77 -10.22
C THR A 37 -4.46 -5.59 -9.35
N GLU A 38 -5.45 -4.85 -8.85
CA GLU A 38 -5.27 -3.68 -8.00
C GLU A 38 -5.79 -3.94 -6.58
N ALA A 39 -5.19 -3.23 -5.63
CA ALA A 39 -5.57 -3.22 -4.23
C ALA A 39 -5.61 -1.79 -3.73
N CYS A 40 -6.68 -1.46 -3.01
CA CYS A 40 -6.83 -0.14 -2.42
C CYS A 40 -6.30 -0.14 -1.00
N VAL A 41 -5.59 0.93 -0.66
CA VAL A 41 -4.95 1.11 0.63
C VAL A 41 -5.30 2.49 1.16
N LEU A 42 -5.73 2.52 2.42
CA LEU A 42 -6.08 3.72 3.15
C LEU A 42 -4.98 4.06 4.15
N PRO A 43 -4.76 5.35 4.43
CA PRO A 43 -3.87 5.78 5.50
C PRO A 43 -4.40 5.28 6.84
N ASP A 44 -3.51 5.17 7.81
CA ASP A 44 -3.93 4.97 9.20
C ASP A 44 -4.51 6.27 9.77
N THR A 45 -5.79 6.23 10.13
CA THR A 45 -6.54 7.37 10.69
C THR A 45 -6.67 7.31 12.20
N ASP A 46 -6.20 6.23 12.84
CA ASP A 46 -6.27 6.09 14.30
C ASP A 46 -5.23 6.97 15.02
N ILE A 47 -4.30 7.55 14.25
CA ILE A 47 -3.29 8.49 14.73
C ILE A 47 -3.78 9.92 14.45
N SER A 48 -3.87 10.74 15.50
CA SER A 48 -4.17 12.17 15.37
C SER A 48 -2.95 12.89 14.80
N TYR A 49 -3.04 13.40 13.56
CA TYR A 49 -1.98 14.22 12.95
C TYR A 49 -2.22 15.70 13.24
N CYS A 50 -1.21 16.40 13.78
CA CYS A 50 -1.23 17.84 14.01
C CYS A 50 -0.82 18.67 12.76
N GLY A 51 -0.81 18.05 11.58
CA GLY A 51 -0.28 18.61 10.33
C GLY A 51 -1.13 18.18 9.13
N ASP A 52 -0.47 17.85 8.01
CA ASP A 52 -1.15 17.39 6.80
C ASP A 52 -1.94 16.10 7.07
N GLU A 53 -3.09 15.96 6.39
CA GLU A 53 -3.89 14.74 6.51
C GLU A 53 -3.06 13.52 6.06
N PRO A 54 -3.12 12.40 6.81
CA PRO A 54 -2.31 11.25 6.49
C PRO A 54 -2.72 10.68 5.13
N THR A 55 -1.73 10.29 4.34
CA THR A 55 -1.93 9.74 3.01
C THR A 55 -1.25 8.38 2.88
N ALA A 56 -1.90 7.44 2.20
CA ALA A 56 -1.29 6.14 1.87
C ALA A 56 -0.45 6.18 0.59
N CYS A 57 -0.23 7.38 0.06
CA CYS A 57 0.51 7.61 -1.16
C CYS A 57 2.01 7.55 -0.91
N ALA A 58 2.71 6.94 -1.86
CA ALA A 58 4.15 6.78 -1.83
C ALA A 58 4.71 7.11 -3.22
N GLU A 59 6.02 6.95 -3.39
CA GLU A 59 6.64 7.08 -4.70
C GLU A 59 6.32 5.88 -5.60
N SER A 60 6.17 6.12 -6.91
CA SER A 60 5.98 5.04 -7.89
C SER A 60 7.10 3.99 -7.80
N GLY A 61 6.69 2.74 -7.67
CA GLY A 61 7.60 1.60 -7.54
C GLY A 61 7.92 1.18 -6.10
N THR A 62 7.47 1.93 -5.08
CA THR A 62 7.70 1.52 -3.69
C THR A 62 6.85 0.32 -3.28
N GLY A 63 7.32 -0.41 -2.28
CA GLY A 63 6.71 -1.65 -1.82
C GLY A 63 5.71 -1.45 -0.70
N LEU A 64 4.64 -2.24 -0.77
CA LEU A 64 3.74 -2.51 0.35
C LEU A 64 4.08 -3.87 0.95
N TYR A 65 4.33 -3.90 2.25
CA TYR A 65 4.81 -5.06 2.97
C TYR A 65 3.79 -5.59 3.99
N GLY A 66 3.63 -6.91 3.99
CA GLY A 66 2.88 -7.64 5.01
C GLY A 66 3.82 -8.55 5.79
N THR A 67 3.87 -8.39 7.11
CA THR A 67 4.64 -9.27 7.99
C THR A 67 3.77 -10.47 8.40
N VAL A 68 4.27 -11.67 8.14
CA VAL A 68 3.63 -12.92 8.58
C VAL A 68 4.63 -13.69 9.44
N TYR A 69 4.15 -14.20 10.57
CA TYR A 69 4.93 -15.09 11.43
C TYR A 69 4.76 -16.51 10.90
N MET A 70 5.79 -17.00 10.21
CA MET A 70 5.82 -18.36 9.67
C MET A 70 6.88 -19.19 10.40
N THR A 71 6.75 -20.51 10.36
CA THR A 71 7.59 -21.54 11.01
C THR A 71 7.32 -21.80 12.49
N SER A 72 7.76 -22.97 12.98
CA SER A 72 7.73 -23.36 14.41
C SER A 72 8.42 -22.36 15.33
N ASP A 73 9.34 -21.58 14.77
CA ASP A 73 10.25 -20.70 15.49
C ASP A 73 9.72 -19.27 15.60
N TRP A 74 8.48 -19.00 15.16
CA TRP A 74 7.81 -17.69 15.24
C TRP A 74 8.62 -16.53 14.65
N ARG A 75 9.40 -16.80 13.60
CA ARG A 75 10.22 -15.76 12.96
C ARG A 75 9.35 -14.90 12.04
N PRO A 76 9.42 -13.56 12.16
CA PRO A 76 8.69 -12.66 11.27
C PRO A 76 9.32 -12.71 9.87
N VAL A 77 8.48 -12.87 8.85
CA VAL A 77 8.87 -12.79 7.44
C VAL A 77 8.07 -11.67 6.78
N ASN A 78 8.78 -10.77 6.11
CA ASN A 78 8.16 -9.66 5.37
C ASN A 78 7.94 -10.08 3.92
N PHE A 79 6.69 -10.02 3.47
CA PHE A 79 6.32 -10.28 2.08
C PHE A 79 5.96 -8.98 1.37
N VAL A 80 6.47 -8.80 0.15
CA VAL A 80 5.98 -7.74 -0.74
C VAL A 80 4.61 -8.18 -1.27
N VAL A 81 3.57 -7.47 -0.86
CA VAL A 81 2.17 -7.79 -1.21
C VAL A 81 1.62 -6.84 -2.27
N GLY A 82 2.21 -5.65 -2.40
CA GLY A 82 1.82 -4.66 -3.40
C GLY A 82 2.99 -3.80 -3.85
N ILE A 83 2.87 -3.24 -5.05
CA ILE A 83 3.77 -2.21 -5.57
C ILE A 83 2.95 -0.97 -5.86
N TYR A 84 3.39 0.18 -5.38
CA TYR A 84 2.70 1.44 -5.65
C TYR A 84 2.85 1.78 -7.14
N SER A 85 1.73 1.85 -7.87
CA SER A 85 1.74 2.01 -9.34
C SER A 85 1.80 3.48 -9.73
N ASN A 86 0.72 4.23 -9.51
CA ASN A 86 0.70 5.69 -9.63
C ASN A 86 -0.61 6.21 -9.03
N GLY A 87 -0.57 7.37 -8.38
CA GLY A 87 -1.73 8.02 -7.80
C GLY A 87 -1.81 9.48 -8.23
N ALA A 88 -2.25 9.74 -9.46
CA ALA A 88 -2.77 11.08 -9.83
C ALA A 88 -3.95 11.53 -8.95
N GLN A 89 -4.40 10.67 -8.01
CA GLN A 89 -5.58 10.82 -7.18
C GLN A 89 -5.26 11.02 -5.69
N CYS A 90 -3.98 11.07 -5.30
CA CYS A 90 -3.56 11.42 -3.94
C CYS A 90 -4.03 12.83 -3.53
N ALA A 91 -4.03 13.76 -4.48
CA ALA A 91 -4.57 15.11 -4.29
C ALA A 91 -6.10 15.16 -4.07
N GLN A 92 -6.81 14.03 -4.23
CA GLN A 92 -8.28 13.95 -4.16
C GLN A 92 -8.80 13.20 -2.92
N HIS A 93 -7.95 12.96 -1.90
CA HIS A 93 -8.33 12.21 -0.68
C HIS A 93 -8.94 10.83 -0.99
N ARG A 94 -8.46 10.19 -2.07
CA ARG A 94 -8.88 8.84 -2.48
C ARG A 94 -7.86 7.82 -1.96
N PRO A 95 -8.26 6.55 -1.75
CA PRO A 95 -7.33 5.49 -1.39
C PRO A 95 -6.22 5.35 -2.44
N ALA A 96 -5.02 5.03 -1.96
CA ALA A 96 -3.89 4.69 -2.79
C ALA A 96 -4.13 3.35 -3.49
N ILE A 97 -3.70 3.24 -4.75
CA ILE A 97 -3.82 2.02 -5.54
C ILE A 97 -2.44 1.36 -5.64
N TYR A 98 -2.38 0.11 -5.17
CA TYR A 98 -1.22 -0.75 -5.30
C TYR A 98 -1.52 -1.85 -6.31
N THR A 99 -0.55 -2.17 -7.15
CA THR A 99 -0.57 -3.36 -7.99
C THR A 99 -0.35 -4.58 -7.10
N ARG A 100 -1.25 -5.55 -7.17
CA ARG A 100 -1.22 -6.75 -6.34
C ARG A 100 -0.19 -7.75 -6.84
N VAL A 101 0.88 -7.95 -6.07
CA VAL A 101 2.02 -8.81 -6.48
C VAL A 101 1.59 -10.26 -6.69
N SER A 102 0.59 -10.75 -5.95
CA SER A 102 0.11 -12.14 -6.07
C SER A 102 -0.39 -12.49 -7.48
N GLU A 103 -1.03 -11.54 -8.19
CA GLU A 103 -1.53 -11.78 -9.55
C GLU A 103 -0.40 -11.90 -10.57
N TYR A 104 0.73 -11.25 -10.31
CA TYR A 104 1.92 -11.27 -11.16
C TYR A 104 2.94 -12.33 -10.76
N TYR A 105 2.70 -13.04 -9.66
CA TYR A 105 3.61 -14.09 -9.18
C TYR A 105 3.96 -15.14 -10.26
N PRO A 106 3.02 -15.62 -11.10
CA PRO A 106 3.36 -16.53 -12.19
C PRO A 106 4.32 -15.95 -13.24
N TRP A 107 4.29 -14.63 -13.47
CA TRP A 107 5.22 -13.95 -14.37
C TRP A 107 6.58 -13.69 -13.70
N ILE A 108 6.59 -13.29 -12.41
CA ILE A 108 7.83 -13.00 -11.66
C ILE A 108 8.70 -14.24 -11.50
N ARG A 109 8.08 -15.41 -11.33
CA ARG A 109 8.79 -16.68 -11.11
C ARG A 109 9.30 -17.36 -12.38
N ALA A 110 8.87 -16.91 -13.55
CA ALA A 110 9.16 -17.53 -14.84
C ALA A 110 10.61 -17.27 -15.26
#